data_AF-A0A512BI51-F1
#
_entry.id   AF-A0A512BI51-F1
#
_cell.length_a   1.000
_cell.length_b   1.000
_cell.length_c   1.000
_cell.angle_alpha   90.00
_cell.angle_beta   90.00
_cell.angle_gamma   90.00
#
_symmetry.space_group_name_H-M   'P 1'
#
loop_
_entity.id
_entity.type
_entity.pdbx_description
1 polymer ?
#
loop_
_entity_poly.entity_id
_entity_poly.type
_entity_poly.pdbx_seq_one_letter_code
_entity_poly.pdbx_strand_id
1 'polypeptide(L)' 'MPKKFGVFISYDHQDAKYIEPIIQLISAMRKDLVFQDKLSLQAGKKWEPQLLKALDEAKIIYCLLV' A
#
# COMPACT_ATOMS: atom_id res chain seq x y z
N MET A 1 19.82 2.25 2.48
CA MET A 1 19.18 1.34 1.51
C MET A 1 18.07 2.12 0.80
N PRO A 2 17.88 1.98 -0.52
CA PRO A 2 16.84 2.73 -1.22
C PRO A 2 15.47 2.28 -0.71
N LYS A 3 14.65 3.24 -0.24
CA LYS A 3 13.28 2.99 0.26
C LYS A 3 12.45 2.36 -0.87
N LYS A 4 11.84 1.20 -0.60
CA LYS A 4 11.22 0.34 -1.61
C LYS A 4 9.75 0.64 -1.88
N PHE A 5 9.11 1.43 -1.00
CA PHE A 5 7.73 1.90 -1.14
C PHE A 5 7.69 3.39 -0.83
N GLY A 6 7.06 4.18 -1.70
CA GLY A 6 6.95 5.63 -1.52
C GLY A 6 5.60 6.06 -0.93
N VAL A 7 4.56 5.24 -1.10
CA VAL A 7 3.18 5.47 -0.70
C VAL A 7 2.61 4.22 -0.05
N PHE A 8 2.12 4.36 1.18
CA PHE A 8 1.28 3.38 1.85
C PHE A 8 -0.16 3.87 1.81
N ILE A 9 -1.10 3.00 1.42
CA ILE A 9 -2.53 3.33 1.33
C ILE A 9 -3.27 2.45 2.33
N SER A 10 -3.94 3.10 3.29
CA SER A 10 -4.83 2.47 4.26
C SER A 10 -6.26 2.90 3.94
N TYR A 11 -7.17 1.93 3.85
CA TYR A 11 -8.58 2.17 3.53
C TYR A 11 -9.47 1.08 4.14
N ASP A 12 -10.73 1.41 4.42
CA ASP A 12 -11.75 0.41 4.77
C ASP A 12 -12.18 -0.35 3.51
N HIS A 13 -12.46 -1.65 3.64
CA HIS A 13 -12.90 -2.46 2.49
C HIS A 13 -14.18 -1.94 1.83
N GLN A 14 -15.05 -1.24 2.56
CA GLN A 14 -16.25 -0.59 2.01
C GLN A 14 -15.92 0.55 1.03
N ASP A 15 -14.75 1.17 1.19
CA ASP A 15 -14.28 2.29 0.37
C ASP A 15 -13.38 1.84 -0.79
N ALA A 16 -13.18 0.53 -0.96
CA ALA A 16 -12.32 -0.02 -2.01
C ALA A 16 -12.62 0.56 -3.40
N LYS A 17 -13.91 0.75 -3.72
CA LYS A 17 -14.35 1.30 -5.02
C LYS A 17 -13.84 2.72 -5.30
N TYR A 18 -13.53 3.50 -4.26
CA TYR A 18 -13.01 4.87 -4.40
C TYR A 18 -11.49 4.87 -4.54
N ILE A 19 -10.81 3.92 -3.90
CA ILE A 19 -9.35 3.87 -3.82
C ILE A 19 -8.73 3.04 -4.94
N GLU A 20 -9.42 2.05 -5.48
CA GLU A 20 -8.92 1.19 -6.57
C GLU A 20 -8.47 2.00 -7.80
N PRO A 21 -9.22 3.00 -8.31
CA PRO A 21 -8.76 3.83 -9.44
C PRO A 21 -7.48 4.62 -9.11
N ILE A 22 -7.33 5.08 -7.88
CA ILE A 22 -6.16 5.84 -7.41
C ILE A 22 -4.94 4.90 -7.32
N ILE A 23 -5.11 3.71 -6.76
CA ILE A 23 -4.08 2.66 -6.73
C ILE A 23 -3.63 2.32 -8.15
N GLN A 24 -4.57 2.14 -9.08
CA GLN A 24 -4.25 1.81 -10.48
C GLN A 24 -3.48 2.93 -11.16
N LEU A 25 -3.87 4.20 -10.95
CA LEU A 25 -3.19 5.35 -11.51
C LEU A 25 -1.75 5.47 -10.98
N ILE A 26 -1.57 5.42 -9.66
CA ILE A 26 -0.24 5.52 -9.04
C ILE A 26 0.64 4.33 -9.47
N SER A 27 0.08 3.11 -9.51
CA SER A 27 0.80 1.92 -9.98
C SER A 27 1.18 1.98 -11.45
N ALA A 28 0.36 2.60 -12.31
CA ALA A 28 0.68 2.81 -13.72
C ALA A 28 1.83 3.81 -13.90
N MET A 29 1.88 4.85 -13.07
CA MET A 29 2.95 5.86 -13.14
C MET A 29 4.25 5.39 -12.50
N ARG A 30 4.17 4.70 -11.35
CA ARG A 30 5.31 4.29 -10.51
C ARG A 30 4.98 3.00 -9.74
N LYS A 31 5.23 1.85 -10.37
CA LYS A 31 5.00 0.51 -9.78
C LYS A 31 5.76 0.27 -8.47
N ASP A 32 6.85 1.00 -8.25
CA ASP A 32 7.70 0.93 -7.06
C ASP A 32 7.17 1.77 -5.89
N LEU A 33 6.14 2.61 -6.09
CA LEU A 33 5.68 3.50 -5.04
C LEU A 33 4.58 2.92 -4.15
N VAL A 34 3.72 2.01 -4.62
CA VAL A 34 2.50 1.64 -3.87
C VAL A 34 2.68 0.32 -3.13
N PHE A 35 2.55 0.36 -1.81
CA PHE A 35 2.25 -0.85 -1.05
C PHE A 35 0.73 -1.06 -1.00
N GLN A 36 0.27 -2.14 -1.63
CA GLN A 36 -1.11 -2.61 -1.52
C GLN A 36 -1.11 -3.94 -0.78
N ASP A 37 -1.74 -3.99 0.39
CA ASP A 37 -1.88 -5.17 1.23
C ASP A 37 -2.28 -6.44 0.46
N LYS A 38 -3.32 -6.36 -0.38
CA LYS A 38 -3.87 -7.47 -1.16
C LYS A 38 -2.89 -8.05 -2.19
N LEU A 39 -1.95 -7.24 -2.69
CA LEU A 39 -0.97 -7.64 -3.70
C LEU A 39 0.42 -7.88 -3.11
N SER A 40 0.75 -7.25 -2.00
CA SER A 40 2.11 -7.14 -1.48
C SER A 40 2.37 -8.09 -0.31
N LEU A 41 1.31 -8.61 0.34
CA LEU A 41 1.45 -9.63 1.37
C LEU A 41 1.77 -10.99 0.74
N GLN A 42 2.87 -11.60 1.18
CA GLN A 42 3.27 -12.93 0.73
C GLN A 42 2.48 -13.99 1.49
N ALA A 43 1.74 -14.82 0.75
CA ALA A 43 1.04 -15.97 1.29
C ALA A 43 2.02 -16.90 2.03
N GLY A 44 1.59 -17.45 3.17
CA GLY A 44 2.42 -18.32 4.01
C GLY A 44 3.40 -17.60 4.93
N LYS A 45 3.47 -16.26 4.91
CA LYS A 45 4.24 -15.46 5.87
C LYS A 45 3.31 -14.68 6.81
N LYS A 46 3.77 -14.41 8.04
CA LYS A 46 3.04 -13.56 8.99
C LYS A 46 2.82 -12.18 8.36
N TRP A 47 1.56 -11.75 8.28
CA TRP A 47 1.18 -10.51 7.59
C TRP A 47 1.65 -9.26 8.36
N GLU A 48 1.59 -9.28 9.69
CA GLU A 48 1.87 -8.13 10.55
C GLU A 48 3.30 -7.58 10.39
N PRO A 49 4.38 -8.39 10.44
CA PRO A 49 5.73 -7.88 10.20
C PRO A 49 5.93 -7.32 8.79
N GLN A 50 5.19 -7.83 7.80
CA GLN A 50 5.27 -7.35 6.42
C GLN A 50 4.60 -5.97 6.30
N LEU A 51 3.45 -5.80 6.96
CA LEU A 51 2.71 -4.54 7.00
C LEU A 51 3.50 -3.46 7.73
N LEU A 52 4.03 -3.77 8.93
CA LEU A 52 4.82 -2.84 9.74
C LEU A 52 6.07 -2.38 9.01
N LYS A 53 6.74 -3.30 8.29
CA LYS A 53 7.89 -2.95 7.46
C LYS A 53 7.52 -2.02 6.31
N ALA A 54 6.39 -2.25 5.65
CA ALA A 54 5.93 -1.37 4.57
C ALA A 54 5.55 0.02 5.09
N LEU A 55 4.94 0.09 6.27
CA LEU A 55 4.66 1.34 6.99
C LEU A 55 5.93 2.12 7.31
N ASP A 56 6.96 1.44 7.84
CA ASP A 56 8.25 2.08 8.19
C ASP A 56 9.03 2.56 6.95
N GLU A 57 8.93 1.82 5.83
CA GLU A 57 9.59 2.19 4.59
C GLU A 57 8.90 3.32 3.83
N ALA A 58 7.58 3.49 4.01
CA ALA A 58 6.79 4.49 3.30
C ALA A 58 7.28 5.93 3.55
N LYS A 59 7.18 6.78 2.52
CA LYS A 59 7.43 8.23 2.65
C LYS A 59 6.16 9.02 2.85
N ILE A 60 5.06 8.56 2.27
CA ILE A 60 3.75 9.21 2.29
C ILE A 60 2.73 8.14 2.69
N ILE A 61 1.84 8.49 3.61
CA ILE A 61 0.75 7.63 4.06
C ILE A 61 -0.56 8.32 3.66
N TYR A 62 -1.36 7.65 2.83
CA TYR A 62 -2.74 8.03 2.56
C TYR A 62 -3.66 7.15 3.40
N CYS A 63 -4.31 7.76 4.39
CA CYS A 63 -5.40 7.13 5.11
C CYS A 63 -6.70 7.68 4.55
N LEU A 64 -7.52 6.80 3.96
CA LEU A 64 -8.89 7.14 3.65
C LEU A 64 -9.75 6.76 4.86
N LEU A 65 -10.24 7.79 5.55
CA LEU A 65 -11.26 7.69 6.58
C LEU A 65 -12.50 8.37 5.99
N VAL A 66 -13.51 7.59 5.60
CA VAL A 66 -14.83 8.10 5.22
C VAL A 66 -15.80 7.85 6.37
#